data_AF-A0A9E5LZT1-F1
#
_entry.id   AF-A0A9E5LZT1-F1
#
_cell.length_a   1.000
_cell.length_b   1.000
_cell.length_c   1.000
_cell.angle_alpha   90.00
_cell.angle_beta   90.00
_cell.angle_gamma   90.00
#
_symmetry.space_group_name_H-M   'P 1'
#
loop_
_entity.id
_entity.type
_entity.pdbx_description
1 polymer ?
#
loop_
_entity_poly.entity_id
_entity_poly.type
_entity_poly.pdbx_seq_one_letter_code
_entity_poly.pdbx_strand_id
1 'polypeptide(L)' 'ARPGGYTRILRMMPRAGDSAPMALMQLTEVAAAADAAAAPAAAEKKPRARKKAAA' A
#
# COMPACT_ATOMS: atom_id res chain seq x y z
N ALA A 1 -9.21 -27.99 -9.49
CA ALA A 1 -8.09 -27.07 -9.25
C ALA A 1 -7.90 -26.22 -10.50
N ARG A 2 -7.80 -24.90 -10.36
CA ARG A 2 -7.24 -24.10 -11.45
C ARG A 2 -5.77 -24.51 -11.53
N PRO A 3 -5.27 -25.04 -12.66
CA PRO A 3 -3.86 -25.37 -12.77
C PRO A 3 -3.03 -24.08 -12.76
N GLY A 4 -2.63 -23.63 -11.55
CA GLY A 4 -1.82 -22.44 -11.32
C GLY A 4 -2.60 -21.13 -11.19
N GLY A 5 -1.86 -20.02 -11.14
CA GLY A 5 -2.45 -18.67 -11.15
C GLY A 5 -2.99 -18.20 -9.80
N TYR A 6 -2.43 -18.67 -8.69
CA TYR A 6 -2.89 -18.27 -7.35
C TYR A 6 -2.46 -16.87 -6.95
N THR A 7 -1.53 -16.28 -7.68
CA THR A 7 -0.87 -15.03 -7.30
C THR A 7 -1.01 -14.00 -8.42
N ARG A 8 -1.24 -12.74 -8.04
CA ARG A 8 -1.28 -11.60 -8.93
C ARG A 8 -0.14 -10.65 -8.59
N ILE A 9 0.64 -10.27 -9.60
CA ILE A 9 1.74 -9.31 -9.46
C ILE A 9 1.33 -7.99 -10.13
N LEU A 10 1.42 -6.89 -9.39
CA LEU A 10 1.16 -5.54 -9.89
C LEU A 10 2.47 -4.75 -9.89
N ARG A 11 2.93 -4.33 -11.08
CA ARG A 11 4.17 -3.54 -11.21
C ARG A 11 3.97 -2.16 -10.61
N MET A 12 4.96 -1.69 -9.85
CA MET A 12 4.97 -0.36 -9.26
C MET A 12 6.07 0.50 -9.89
N MET A 13 6.05 1.79 -9.54
CA MET A 13 7.16 2.69 -9.86
C MET A 13 8.45 2.20 -9.21
N PRO A 14 9.61 2.48 -9.82
CA PRO A 14 10.92 2.19 -9.24
C PRO A 14 11.06 2.80 -7.84
N ARG A 15 11.82 2.13 -6.99
CA ARG A 15 12.10 2.60 -5.63
C ARG A 15 12.95 3.87 -5.67
N ALA A 16 12.60 4.86 -4.87
CA ALA A 16 13.37 6.09 -4.76
C ALA A 16 14.74 5.82 -4.11
N GLY A 17 15.81 6.35 -4.71
CA GLY A 17 17.19 6.25 -4.21
C GLY A 17 18.06 5.24 -4.95
N ASP A 18 17.52 4.07 -5.31
CA ASP A 18 18.25 3.01 -6.01
C ASP A 18 17.63 2.62 -7.36
N SER A 19 16.47 3.20 -7.72
CA SER A 19 15.70 2.86 -8.92
C SER A 19 15.39 1.38 -9.07
N ALA A 20 15.32 0.63 -7.96
CA ALA A 20 15.05 -0.80 -8.02
C ALA A 20 13.62 -1.06 -8.53
N PRO A 21 13.42 -2.02 -9.46
CA PRO A 21 12.10 -2.38 -9.96
C PRO A 21 11.26 -3.03 -8.84
N MET A 22 10.05 -2.52 -8.64
CA MET A 22 9.15 -2.93 -7.56
C MET A 22 7.84 -3.51 -8.07
N ALA A 23 7.22 -4.36 -7.26
CA ALA A 23 5.88 -4.88 -7.51
C ALA A 23 5.20 -5.29 -6.20
N LEU A 24 3.86 -5.30 -6.19
CA LEU A 24 3.04 -5.90 -5.15
C LEU A 24 2.61 -7.31 -5.58
N MET A 25 2.58 -8.25 -4.63
CA MET A 25 2.07 -9.61 -4.84
C MET A 25 0.84 -9.82 -3.96
N GLN A 26 -0.22 -10.35 -4.56
CA GLN A 26 -1.48 -10.63 -3.90
C GLN A 26 -1.91 -12.07 -4.17
N LEU A 27 -2.59 -12.69 -3.21
CA LEU A 27 -3.32 -13.94 -3.42
C LEU A 27 -4.64 -13.67 -4.15
N THR A 28 -4.90 -14.43 -5.21
CA THR A 28 -6.05 -14.23 -6.10
C THR A 28 -7.39 -14.48 -5.40
N GLU A 29 -7.37 -15.33 -4.39
CA GLU A 29 -8.50 -15.58 -3.51
C GLU A 29 -8.08 -15.21 -2.08
N VAL A 30 -8.90 -14.37 -1.43
CA VAL A 30 -8.70 -13.99 -0.03
C VAL A 30 -9.36 -15.07 0.82
N ALA A 31 -8.64 -15.62 1.80
CA ALA A 31 -9.25 -16.53 2.76
C ALA A 31 -10.33 -15.77 3.54
N ALA A 32 -11.57 -16.28 3.55
CA ALA A 32 -12.77 -15.63 4.08
C ALA A 32 -12.69 -15.16 5.55
N ALA A 33 -11.62 -15.48 6.28
CA ALA A 33 -11.39 -15.09 7.67
C ALA A 33 -10.47 -13.86 7.85
N ALA A 34 -9.86 -13.32 6.80
CA ALA A 34 -8.86 -12.25 6.90
C ALA A 34 -9.43 -10.81 6.92
N ASP A 35 -10.70 -10.62 6.55
CA ASP A 35 -11.34 -9.29 6.44
C ASP A 35 -11.53 -8.56 7.79
N ALA A 36 -11.41 -9.24 8.92
CA ALA A 36 -11.62 -8.62 10.23
C ALA A 36 -10.41 -7.78 10.74
N ALA A 37 -9.22 -7.91 10.15
CA ALA A 37 -7.98 -7.37 10.74
C ALA A 37 -7.35 -6.19 9.98
N ALA A 38 -7.85 -5.83 8.79
CA ALA A 38 -7.21 -4.84 7.93
C ALA A 38 -8.13 -3.67 7.56
N ALA A 39 -8.72 -3.01 8.56
CA ALA A 39 -9.20 -1.63 8.37
C ALA A 39 -7.97 -0.69 8.42
N PRO A 40 -7.61 0.02 7.34
CA PRO A 40 -6.52 0.97 7.39
C PRO A 40 -6.93 2.15 8.30
N ALA A 41 -6.20 2.34 9.40
CA ALA A 41 -6.24 3.56 10.19
C ALA A 41 -6.00 4.74 9.24
N ALA A 42 -7.07 5.48 8.98
CA ALA A 42 -7.08 6.63 8.09
C ALA A 42 -6.00 7.62 8.53
N ALA A 43 -5.14 7.95 7.58
CA ALA A 43 -4.13 8.98 7.69
C ALA A 43 -4.78 10.35 7.96
N GLU A 44 -4.72 10.85 9.20
CA GLU A 44 -4.83 12.27 9.45
C GLU A 44 -3.49 12.96 9.18
N LYS A 45 -3.32 13.40 7.92
CA LYS A 45 -2.43 14.50 7.59
C LYS A 45 -3.04 15.79 8.13
N LYS A 46 -2.34 16.52 9.01
CA LYS A 46 -2.52 17.98 9.14
C LYS A 46 -1.21 18.71 8.83
N PRO A 47 -1.20 19.64 7.85
CA PRO A 47 0.02 20.19 7.26
C PRO A 47 0.70 21.22 8.16
N ARG A 48 2.04 21.26 8.12
CA ARG A 48 2.86 22.40 8.54
C ARG A 48 2.54 23.61 7.65
N ALA A 49 1.58 24.44 8.07
CA ALA A 49 1.36 25.75 7.48
C ALA A 49 2.10 26.80 8.31
N ARG A 50 3.13 27.40 7.70
CA ARG A 50 3.71 28.66 8.15
C ARG A 50 2.59 29.72 8.18
N LYS A 51 2.33 30.34 9.33
CA LYS A 51 1.73 31.68 9.39
C LYS A 51 2.34 32.47 10.56
N LYS A 52 2.82 33.67 10.23
CA LYS A 52 3.37 34.73 11.09
C LYS A 52 2.47 35.07 12.28
N ALA A 53 3.06 35.37 13.45
CA ALA A 53 2.67 36.38 14.46
C ALA A 53 3.69 36.27 15.64
N ALA A 54 4.58 37.24 15.83
CA ALA A 54 4.39 38.41 16.69
C ALA A 54 4.34 38.06 18.20
N ALA A 55 5.52 38.10 18.84
CA ALA A 55 5.79 38.62 20.19
C ALA A 55 7.33 38.66 20.37
#